data_AF-A0A968PKY8-F1
#
_entry.id   AF-A0A968PKY8-F1
#
_cell.length_a   1.000
_cell.length_b   1.000
_cell.length_c   1.000
_cell.angle_alpha   90.00
_cell.angle_beta   90.00
_cell.angle_gamma   90.00
#
_symmetry.space_group_name_H-M   'P 1'
#
loop_
_entity.id
_entity.type
_entity.pdbx_description
1 polymer ?
#
loop_
_entity_poly.entity_id
_entity_poly.type
_entity_poly.pdbx_seq_one_letter_code
_entity_poly.pdbx_strand_id
1 'polypeptide(L)'
;MKPIYHPFRRRSLPPHQRLHLPVLVATIAPATDTPLPPTATATSAPPTNTPTPAPPTATPTPDPVAGLTIPDLRTRAYGSEGDINIGEIYNYGAGYTTYRISYPADGLRLTGLLHVPDGAGPFPVIIANRGHIDRAIYQPGMDSRAFSDVMARNGYLVVAPDYRGYAGGDEGPNPFYTGYYADVINLIPMAQRLPMARPGKVGMWGHSRGASITVAATTILTDQIAAAVVYAPAPA
;
A
#
# COMPACT_ATOMS: atom_id res chain seq x y z
N MET A 1 8.68 -21.23 -46.31
CA MET A 1 7.50 -21.14 -45.42
C MET A 1 7.18 -19.67 -45.18
N LYS A 2 6.03 -19.19 -45.68
CA LYS A 2 5.52 -17.82 -45.50
C LYS A 2 4.19 -17.91 -44.74
N PRO A 3 3.94 -17.10 -43.70
CA PRO A 3 2.69 -17.15 -42.95
C PRO A 3 1.58 -16.36 -43.67
N ILE A 4 0.37 -16.95 -43.70
CA ILE A 4 -0.84 -16.38 -44.29
C ILE A 4 -1.63 -15.69 -43.17
N TYR A 5 -1.96 -14.42 -43.37
CA TYR A 5 -2.79 -13.59 -42.49
C TYR A 5 -4.24 -13.62 -43.00
N HIS A 6 -5.20 -13.97 -42.16
CA HIS A 6 -6.63 -13.85 -42.47
C HIS A 6 -7.26 -12.64 -41.75
N PRO A 7 -7.99 -11.74 -42.44
CA PRO A 7 -8.64 -10.60 -41.81
C PRO A 7 -9.99 -10.97 -41.15
N PHE A 8 -10.23 -10.39 -39.98
CA PHE A 8 -11.49 -10.47 -39.23
C PHE A 8 -12.65 -9.77 -39.97
N ARG A 9 -13.75 -10.50 -40.24
CA ARG A 9 -15.03 -9.92 -40.71
C ARG A 9 -15.88 -9.46 -39.53
N ARG A 10 -16.39 -8.22 -39.61
CA ARG A 10 -17.40 -7.65 -38.69
C ARG A 10 -18.74 -8.36 -38.90
N ARG A 11 -19.39 -8.81 -37.81
CA ARG A 11 -20.79 -9.27 -37.80
C ARG A 11 -21.72 -8.08 -37.57
N SER A 12 -22.73 -7.93 -38.42
CA SER A 12 -23.83 -6.98 -38.23
C SER A 12 -24.89 -7.55 -37.28
N LEU A 13 -25.40 -6.72 -36.36
CA LEU A 13 -26.53 -7.05 -35.49
C LEU A 13 -27.87 -6.83 -36.23
N PRO A 14 -28.92 -7.63 -35.93
CA PRO A 14 -30.25 -7.49 -36.55
C PRO A 14 -31.07 -6.34 -35.94
N PRO A 15 -32.07 -5.79 -36.65
CA PRO A 15 -32.86 -4.66 -36.19
C PRO A 15 -33.92 -5.03 -35.15
N HIS A 16 -34.11 -4.16 -34.15
CA HIS A 16 -35.14 -4.28 -33.11
C HIS A 16 -36.54 -3.93 -33.64
N GLN A 17 -37.48 -4.86 -33.46
CA GLN A 17 -38.92 -4.65 -33.68
C GLN A 17 -39.51 -3.76 -32.57
N ARG A 18 -40.34 -2.78 -32.95
CA ARG A 18 -41.11 -1.91 -32.04
C ARG A 18 -42.42 -2.61 -31.64
N LEU A 19 -42.66 -2.75 -30.34
CA LEU A 19 -43.93 -3.20 -29.78
C LEU A 19 -44.70 -1.98 -29.25
N HIS A 20 -45.88 -1.71 -29.80
CA HIS A 20 -46.82 -0.70 -29.30
C HIS A 20 -47.76 -1.32 -28.26
N LEU A 21 -47.80 -0.76 -27.04
CA LEU A 21 -48.84 -1.03 -26.05
C LEU A 21 -49.60 0.29 -25.76
N PRO A 22 -50.94 0.25 -25.59
CA PRO A 22 -51.77 1.45 -25.50
C PRO A 22 -51.73 2.10 -24.11
N VAL A 23 -51.79 3.43 -24.09
CA VAL A 23 -51.98 4.26 -22.89
C VAL A 23 -53.49 4.40 -22.64
N LEU A 24 -53.96 3.95 -21.48
CA LEU A 24 -55.33 4.14 -21.01
C LEU A 24 -55.42 5.49 -20.27
N VAL A 25 -56.14 6.45 -20.85
CA VAL A 25 -56.44 7.74 -20.22
C VAL A 25 -57.77 7.61 -19.49
N ALA A 26 -57.77 7.73 -18.16
CA ALA A 26 -58.98 7.80 -17.35
C ALA A 26 -59.33 9.26 -17.07
N THR A 27 -60.48 9.71 -17.58
CA THR A 27 -61.05 11.03 -17.37
C THR A 27 -61.76 11.06 -16.02
N ILE A 28 -61.44 12.03 -15.16
CA ILE A 28 -62.12 12.25 -13.87
C ILE A 28 -62.95 13.54 -14.01
N ALA A 29 -64.25 13.45 -13.72
CA ALA A 29 -65.19 14.57 -13.74
C ALA A 29 -65.04 15.47 -12.49
N PRO A 30 -65.41 16.77 -12.56
CA PRO A 30 -65.28 17.68 -11.42
C PRO A 30 -66.41 17.48 -10.40
N ALA A 31 -66.08 17.51 -9.12
CA ALA A 31 -67.05 17.58 -8.03
C ALA A 31 -67.34 19.05 -7.68
N THR A 32 -68.63 19.38 -7.54
CA THR A 32 -69.14 20.70 -7.13
C THR A 32 -69.11 20.90 -5.61
N ASP A 33 -68.72 22.12 -5.21
CA ASP A 33 -68.60 22.63 -3.84
C ASP A 33 -69.91 22.64 -3.03
N THR A 34 -69.79 22.50 -1.70
CA THR A 34 -70.73 23.11 -0.75
C THR A 34 -69.97 23.53 0.52
N PRO A 35 -69.98 24.82 0.92
CA PRO A 35 -69.28 25.28 2.11
C PRO A 35 -70.14 25.11 3.38
N LEU A 36 -69.51 24.62 4.46
CA LEU A 36 -70.07 24.56 5.81
C LEU A 36 -69.78 25.86 6.60
N PRO A 37 -70.64 26.26 7.56
CA PRO A 37 -70.52 27.53 8.29
C PRO A 37 -69.36 27.52 9.31
N PRO A 38 -68.80 28.70 9.66
CA PRO A 38 -67.66 28.79 10.58
C PRO A 38 -68.07 28.51 12.03
N THR A 39 -67.31 27.63 12.69
CA THR A 39 -67.39 27.39 14.14
C THR A 39 -66.46 28.36 14.87
N ALA A 40 -66.96 29.06 15.89
CA ALA A 40 -66.20 30.05 16.64
C ALA A 40 -64.99 29.42 17.36
N THR A 41 -63.80 29.99 17.14
CA THR A 41 -62.55 29.57 17.79
C THR A 41 -62.44 30.19 19.19
N ALA A 42 -62.21 29.36 20.21
CA ALA A 42 -61.85 29.84 21.54
C ALA A 42 -60.38 30.28 21.55
N THR A 43 -60.11 31.48 22.05
CA THR A 43 -58.77 32.06 22.21
C THR A 43 -57.97 31.30 23.28
N SER A 44 -56.88 30.62 22.89
CA SER A 44 -55.90 30.06 23.83
C SER A 44 -54.82 31.09 24.19
N ALA A 45 -54.35 31.03 25.44
CA ALA A 45 -53.28 31.89 25.97
C ALA A 45 -51.92 31.59 25.29
N PRO A 46 -50.98 32.57 25.23
CA PRO A 46 -49.70 32.38 24.55
C PRO A 46 -48.79 31.40 25.31
N PRO A 47 -48.04 30.54 24.60
CA PRO A 47 -47.12 29.60 25.24
C PRO A 47 -45.88 30.34 25.81
N THR A 48 -45.48 29.94 27.01
CA THR A 48 -44.21 30.37 27.63
C THR A 48 -43.04 29.72 26.89
N ASN A 49 -42.11 30.53 26.37
CA ASN A 49 -40.90 30.05 25.68
C ASN A 49 -39.92 29.47 26.70
N THR A 50 -39.89 28.14 26.84
CA THR A 50 -38.80 27.44 27.52
C THR A 50 -37.55 27.44 26.61
N PRO A 51 -36.37 27.89 27.07
CA PRO A 51 -35.15 27.84 26.26
C PRO A 51 -34.79 26.39 25.91
N THR A 52 -34.65 26.12 24.61
CA THR A 52 -34.24 24.82 24.08
C THR A 52 -32.79 24.51 24.52
N PRO A 53 -32.50 23.30 25.02
CA PRO A 53 -31.13 22.89 25.31
C PRO A 53 -30.24 23.00 24.06
N ALA A 54 -29.04 23.54 24.21
CA ALA A 54 -28.07 23.60 23.13
C ALA A 54 -27.79 22.19 22.58
N PRO A 55 -27.64 22.02 21.25
CA PRO A 55 -27.28 20.73 20.68
C PRO A 55 -25.97 20.22 21.30
N PRO A 56 -25.81 18.91 21.53
CA PRO A 56 -24.54 18.36 21.96
C PRO A 56 -23.46 18.78 20.96
N THR A 57 -22.35 19.34 21.47
CA THR A 57 -21.19 19.66 20.66
C THR A 57 -20.70 18.38 20.00
N ALA A 58 -20.67 18.35 18.66
CA ALA A 58 -20.19 17.20 17.92
C ALA A 58 -18.73 16.93 18.30
N THR A 59 -18.46 15.77 18.90
CA THR A 59 -17.09 15.28 19.07
C THR A 59 -16.52 15.02 17.67
N PRO A 60 -15.33 15.55 17.32
CA PRO A 60 -14.74 15.29 16.01
C PRO A 60 -14.55 13.79 15.83
N THR A 61 -15.07 13.26 14.71
CA THR A 61 -14.82 11.89 14.28
C THR A 61 -13.31 11.72 14.07
N PRO A 62 -12.66 10.70 14.65
CA PRO A 62 -11.25 10.43 14.39
C PRO A 62 -10.98 10.30 12.89
N ASP A 63 -9.91 10.94 12.40
CA ASP A 63 -9.48 10.77 11.01
C ASP A 63 -9.04 9.31 10.79
N PRO A 64 -9.73 8.54 9.94
CA PRO A 64 -9.46 7.12 9.75
C PRO A 64 -8.08 6.83 9.14
N VAL A 65 -7.38 7.85 8.63
CA VAL A 65 -6.01 7.72 8.07
C VAL A 65 -4.94 8.48 8.84
N ALA A 66 -5.27 9.03 10.02
CA ALA A 66 -4.29 9.67 10.88
C ALA A 66 -3.11 8.72 11.18
N GLY A 67 -1.89 9.21 10.99
CA GLY A 67 -0.66 8.42 11.19
C GLY A 67 -0.24 7.58 9.97
N LEU A 68 -1.07 7.55 8.92
CA LEU A 68 -0.85 6.71 7.72
C LEU A 68 -0.45 7.54 6.49
N THR A 69 -0.57 8.87 6.56
CA THR A 69 -0.30 9.76 5.42
C THR A 69 1.20 9.98 5.21
N ILE A 70 1.61 10.39 4.01
CA ILE A 70 3.01 10.74 3.75
C ILE A 70 3.54 11.83 4.72
N PRO A 71 2.81 12.92 5.00
CA PRO A 71 3.21 13.87 6.04
C PRO A 71 3.43 13.22 7.41
N ASP A 72 2.50 12.38 7.87
CA ASP A 72 2.62 11.73 9.18
C ASP A 72 3.85 10.80 9.22
N LEU A 73 4.02 9.97 8.19
CA LEU A 73 5.15 9.05 8.08
C LEU A 73 6.50 9.81 8.06
N ARG A 74 6.58 10.98 7.42
CA ARG A 74 7.79 11.82 7.44
C ARG A 74 8.16 12.36 8.82
N THR A 75 7.23 12.44 9.77
CA THR A 75 7.52 12.92 11.14
C THR A 75 8.10 11.84 12.05
N ARG A 76 8.05 10.57 11.63
CA ARG A 76 8.50 9.44 12.44
C ARG A 76 10.02 9.32 12.45
N ALA A 77 10.57 8.88 13.58
CA ALA A 77 11.93 8.38 13.63
C ALA A 77 11.96 6.93 13.14
N TYR A 78 12.93 6.61 12.29
CA TYR A 78 13.07 5.29 11.68
C TYR A 78 14.42 4.67 12.01
N GLY A 79 14.43 3.36 12.23
CA GLY A 79 15.65 2.59 12.46
C GLY A 79 16.23 2.66 13.86
N SER A 80 15.63 3.39 14.80
CA SER A 80 16.19 3.56 16.15
C SER A 80 15.96 2.38 17.10
N GLU A 81 15.13 1.40 16.71
CA GLU A 81 14.72 0.29 17.58
C GLU A 81 15.78 -0.82 17.73
N GLY A 82 16.85 -0.79 16.93
CA GLY A 82 17.93 -1.77 17.00
C GLY A 82 18.72 -1.87 15.69
N ASP A 83 19.39 -2.99 15.50
CA ASP A 83 20.24 -3.30 14.35
C ASP A 83 19.77 -4.54 13.60
N ILE A 84 20.28 -4.72 12.38
CA ILE A 84 20.12 -5.96 11.62
C ILE A 84 20.98 -7.05 12.26
N ASN A 85 20.35 -8.14 12.68
CA ASN A 85 21.03 -9.35 13.12
C ASN A 85 21.25 -10.27 11.92
N ILE A 86 22.52 -10.60 11.63
CA ILE A 86 22.90 -11.55 10.58
C ILE A 86 22.90 -12.97 11.18
N GLY A 87 22.05 -13.83 10.64
CA GLY A 87 21.87 -15.21 11.06
C GLY A 87 22.62 -16.21 10.17
N GLU A 88 22.08 -17.42 10.04
CA GLU A 88 22.70 -18.48 9.24
C GLU A 88 22.77 -18.16 7.74
N ILE A 89 23.70 -18.84 7.06
CA ILE A 89 23.79 -18.83 5.61
C ILE A 89 22.53 -19.46 5.02
N TYR A 90 21.87 -18.73 4.14
CA TYR A 90 20.72 -19.17 3.38
C TYR A 90 21.12 -19.89 2.08
N ASN A 91 22.11 -19.33 1.36
CA ASN A 91 22.56 -19.86 0.06
C ASN A 91 23.96 -19.35 -0.28
N TYR A 92 24.72 -20.16 -1.04
CA TYR A 92 25.94 -19.72 -1.71
C TYR A 92 25.65 -19.34 -3.17
N GLY A 93 26.01 -18.13 -3.56
CA GLY A 93 25.97 -17.67 -4.94
C GLY A 93 27.36 -17.66 -5.56
N ALA A 94 27.43 -17.61 -6.89
CA ALA A 94 28.70 -17.30 -7.55
C ALA A 94 29.05 -15.83 -7.27
N GLY A 95 30.09 -15.54 -6.49
CA GLY A 95 30.56 -14.18 -6.19
C GLY A 95 29.86 -13.48 -5.02
N TYR A 96 29.05 -14.19 -4.23
CA TYR A 96 28.37 -13.64 -3.04
C TYR A 96 27.84 -14.77 -2.14
N THR A 97 27.60 -14.46 -0.87
CA THR A 97 26.90 -15.33 0.08
C THR A 97 25.60 -14.66 0.54
N THR A 98 24.51 -15.42 0.63
CA THR A 98 23.24 -14.94 1.16
C THR A 98 23.05 -15.44 2.58
N TYR A 99 22.70 -14.54 3.50
CA TYR A 99 22.40 -14.82 4.90
C TYR A 99 20.93 -14.54 5.18
N ARG A 100 20.36 -15.26 6.13
CA ARG A 100 19.12 -14.83 6.79
C ARG A 100 19.43 -13.64 7.69
N ILE A 101 18.49 -12.70 7.75
CA ILE A 101 18.56 -11.59 8.69
C ILE A 101 17.27 -11.47 9.48
N SER A 102 17.37 -10.83 10.65
CA SER A 102 16.22 -10.30 11.38
C SER A 102 16.48 -8.89 11.88
N TYR A 103 15.45 -8.08 12.03
CA TYR A 103 15.55 -6.69 12.46
C TYR A 103 14.25 -6.22 13.12
N PRO A 104 14.31 -5.26 14.05
CA PRO A 104 13.11 -4.68 14.65
C PRO A 104 12.51 -3.60 13.75
N ALA A 105 11.18 -3.51 13.71
CA ALA A 105 10.45 -2.39 13.12
C ALA A 105 9.05 -2.29 13.72
N ASP A 106 8.67 -1.12 14.24
CA ASP A 106 7.37 -0.87 14.85
C ASP A 106 7.03 -1.85 16.00
N GLY A 107 8.04 -2.23 16.78
CA GLY A 107 7.91 -3.23 17.85
C GLY A 107 7.77 -4.68 17.36
N LEU A 108 7.93 -4.94 16.06
CA LEU A 108 7.90 -6.27 15.45
C LEU A 108 9.31 -6.77 15.17
N ARG A 109 9.54 -8.08 15.28
CA ARG A 109 10.72 -8.75 14.73
C ARG A 109 10.42 -9.21 13.30
N LEU A 110 11.06 -8.57 12.34
CA LEU A 110 10.95 -8.89 10.91
C LEU A 110 12.15 -9.69 10.43
N THR A 111 12.03 -10.28 9.24
CA THR A 111 13.07 -11.11 8.62
C THR A 111 13.42 -10.62 7.22
N GLY A 112 14.45 -11.19 6.63
CA GLY A 112 14.82 -10.97 5.24
C GLY A 112 16.04 -11.76 4.86
N LEU A 113 16.59 -11.40 3.70
CA LEU A 113 17.86 -11.92 3.20
C LEU A 113 18.88 -10.78 3.02
N LEU A 114 20.14 -11.06 3.34
CA LEU A 114 21.28 -10.19 3.09
C LEU A 114 22.22 -10.89 2.11
N HIS A 115 22.39 -10.35 0.92
CA HIS A 115 23.35 -10.83 -0.06
C HIS A 115 24.63 -10.01 0.07
N VAL A 116 25.71 -10.66 0.51
CA VAL A 116 27.02 -10.07 0.73
C VAL A 116 27.93 -10.49 -0.42
N PRO A 117 28.38 -9.56 -1.28
CA PRO A 117 29.35 -9.85 -2.33
C PRO A 117 30.66 -10.38 -1.74
N ASP A 118 31.34 -11.24 -2.49
CA ASP A 118 32.71 -11.62 -2.15
C ASP A 118 33.64 -10.40 -2.30
N GLY A 119 34.68 -10.33 -1.46
CA GLY A 119 35.66 -9.25 -1.46
C GLY A 119 35.67 -8.43 -0.17
N ALA A 120 36.51 -7.39 -0.14
CA ALA A 120 36.81 -6.67 1.10
C ALA A 120 35.74 -5.63 1.51
N GLY A 121 34.86 -5.21 0.60
CA GLY A 121 33.95 -4.09 0.83
C GLY A 121 34.70 -2.76 1.11
N PRO A 122 34.03 -1.76 1.72
CA PRO A 122 32.59 -1.72 1.97
C PRO A 122 31.81 -1.54 0.66
N PHE A 123 30.60 -2.09 0.60
CA PHE A 123 29.83 -2.21 -0.63
C PHE A 123 28.70 -1.18 -0.69
N PRO A 124 28.38 -0.60 -1.88
CA PRO A 124 27.14 0.13 -2.07
C PRO A 124 25.93 -0.72 -1.69
N VAL A 125 24.98 -0.12 -0.99
CA VAL A 125 23.79 -0.83 -0.50
C VAL A 125 22.62 -0.67 -1.46
N ILE A 126 21.88 -1.75 -1.70
CA ILE A 126 20.57 -1.72 -2.37
C ILE A 126 19.52 -2.42 -1.49
N ILE A 127 18.37 -1.77 -1.32
CA ILE A 127 17.18 -2.42 -0.76
C ILE A 127 16.34 -3.02 -1.90
N ALA A 128 16.11 -4.33 -1.82
CA ALA A 128 15.51 -5.16 -2.85
C ALA A 128 14.07 -5.55 -2.47
N ASN A 129 13.11 -4.71 -2.86
CA ASN A 129 11.71 -4.84 -2.49
C ASN A 129 10.94 -5.78 -3.44
N ARG A 130 10.49 -6.92 -2.91
CA ARG A 130 9.68 -7.87 -3.67
C ARG A 130 8.22 -7.43 -3.86
N GLY A 131 7.61 -7.93 -4.93
CA GLY A 131 6.19 -7.87 -5.22
C GLY A 131 5.36 -8.70 -4.24
N HIS A 132 4.03 -8.58 -4.34
CA HIS A 132 3.12 -9.35 -3.49
C HIS A 132 3.11 -10.83 -3.89
N ILE A 133 3.14 -11.70 -2.87
CA ILE A 133 3.02 -13.15 -3.00
C ILE A 133 2.07 -13.60 -1.89
N ASP A 134 1.21 -14.59 -2.18
CA ASP A 134 0.37 -15.17 -1.14
C ASP A 134 1.25 -15.77 -0.03
N ARG A 135 0.90 -15.45 1.22
CA ARG A 135 1.66 -15.84 2.41
C ARG A 135 1.76 -17.36 2.56
N ALA A 136 0.73 -18.09 2.14
CA ALA A 136 0.67 -19.55 2.27
C ALA A 136 1.72 -20.27 1.40
N ILE A 137 2.21 -19.61 0.35
CA ILE A 137 3.19 -20.19 -0.58
C ILE A 137 4.55 -19.50 -0.51
N TYR A 138 4.67 -18.42 0.27
CA TYR A 138 5.86 -17.60 0.27
C TYR A 138 7.06 -18.33 0.88
N GLN A 139 8.21 -18.17 0.21
CA GLN A 139 9.52 -18.53 0.74
C GLN A 139 10.44 -17.31 0.67
N PRO A 140 11.39 -17.16 1.62
CA PRO A 140 12.34 -16.05 1.61
C PRO A 140 13.00 -15.87 0.24
N GLY A 141 13.03 -14.63 -0.24
CA GLY A 141 13.64 -14.29 -1.53
C GLY A 141 12.79 -14.60 -2.77
N MET A 142 11.58 -15.17 -2.66
CA MET A 142 10.70 -15.25 -3.83
C MET A 142 10.42 -13.85 -4.39
N ASP A 143 10.41 -13.75 -5.73
CA ASP A 143 10.42 -12.52 -6.53
C ASP A 143 11.71 -11.67 -6.43
N SER A 144 12.28 -11.44 -5.24
CA SER A 144 13.48 -10.61 -5.11
C SER A 144 14.79 -11.27 -5.53
N ARG A 145 14.88 -12.60 -5.42
CA ARG A 145 16.12 -13.35 -5.65
C ARG A 145 16.78 -13.03 -7.00
N ALA A 146 16.01 -12.99 -8.08
CA ALA A 146 16.56 -12.83 -9.42
C ALA A 146 17.37 -11.53 -9.57
N PHE A 147 16.83 -10.42 -9.06
CA PHE A 147 17.50 -9.13 -9.13
C PHE A 147 18.53 -8.94 -8.02
N SER A 148 18.29 -9.47 -6.81
CA SER A 148 19.30 -9.48 -5.73
C SER A 148 20.57 -10.24 -6.12
N ASP A 149 20.42 -11.40 -6.76
CA ASP A 149 21.54 -12.23 -7.22
C ASP A 149 22.39 -11.48 -8.27
N VAL A 150 21.76 -10.77 -9.20
CA VAL A 150 22.47 -9.95 -10.19
C VAL A 150 23.22 -8.79 -9.52
N MET A 151 22.58 -8.08 -8.61
CA MET A 151 23.20 -6.94 -7.94
C MET A 151 24.36 -7.38 -7.04
N ALA A 152 24.19 -8.45 -6.25
CA ALA A 152 25.23 -8.97 -5.37
C ALA A 152 26.47 -9.40 -6.15
N ARG A 153 26.29 -10.10 -7.28
CA ARG A 153 27.38 -10.45 -8.21
C ARG A 153 28.15 -9.26 -8.75
N ASN A 154 27.53 -8.09 -8.78
CA ASN A 154 28.13 -6.85 -9.27
C ASN A 154 28.62 -5.94 -8.12
N GLY A 155 28.83 -6.49 -6.92
CA GLY A 155 29.49 -5.79 -5.82
C GLY A 155 28.56 -4.89 -5.00
N TYR A 156 27.25 -5.14 -5.02
CA TYR A 156 26.29 -4.44 -4.16
C TYR A 156 25.90 -5.29 -2.95
N LEU A 157 25.93 -4.71 -1.75
CA LEU A 157 25.29 -5.30 -0.57
C LEU A 157 23.78 -5.19 -0.75
N VAL A 158 23.08 -6.32 -0.90
CA VAL A 158 21.64 -6.30 -1.15
C VAL A 158 20.90 -6.76 0.09
N VAL A 159 20.00 -5.91 0.59
CA VAL A 159 19.09 -6.24 1.69
C VAL A 159 17.69 -6.45 1.10
N ALA A 160 17.18 -7.67 1.16
CA ALA A 160 15.89 -8.06 0.63
C ALA A 160 14.92 -8.39 1.78
N PRO A 161 14.08 -7.45 2.23
CA PRO A 161 13.18 -7.67 3.35
C PRO A 161 12.09 -8.69 3.01
N ASP A 162 11.78 -9.54 4.00
CA ASP A 162 10.44 -10.09 4.13
C ASP A 162 9.58 -9.02 4.82
N TYR A 163 8.30 -8.92 4.43
CA TYR A 163 7.38 -7.97 5.08
C TYR A 163 6.74 -8.59 6.32
N ARG A 164 6.17 -7.77 7.22
CA ARG A 164 5.42 -8.25 8.40
C ARG A 164 4.42 -9.35 8.03
N GLY A 165 4.41 -10.42 8.82
CA GLY A 165 3.64 -11.65 8.60
C GLY A 165 4.21 -12.63 7.56
N TYR A 166 5.41 -12.41 7.01
CA TYR A 166 6.07 -13.35 6.09
C TYR A 166 7.28 -14.02 6.75
N ALA A 167 7.61 -15.23 6.29
CA ALA A 167 8.90 -15.90 6.52
C ALA A 167 9.37 -15.97 8.00
N GLY A 168 8.43 -16.07 8.93
CA GLY A 168 8.72 -16.16 10.35
C GLY A 168 8.94 -14.80 11.03
N GLY A 169 8.68 -13.68 10.35
CA GLY A 169 8.51 -12.38 10.98
C GLY A 169 7.14 -12.23 11.63
N ASP A 170 7.05 -11.35 12.63
CA ASP A 170 5.84 -11.16 13.42
C ASP A 170 4.69 -10.55 12.58
N GLU A 171 3.45 -10.83 13.00
CA GLU A 171 2.26 -10.20 12.43
C GLU A 171 2.12 -8.76 12.90
N GLY A 172 1.57 -7.89 12.04
CA GLY A 172 1.21 -6.54 12.43
C GLY A 172 0.18 -5.90 11.51
N PRO A 173 -0.42 -4.78 11.94
CA PRO A 173 -1.36 -4.03 11.12
C PRO A 173 -0.74 -3.60 9.80
N ASN A 174 -1.52 -3.63 8.72
CA ASN A 174 -1.06 -3.17 7.41
C ASN A 174 -2.17 -2.44 6.61
N PRO A 175 -2.82 -1.42 7.21
CA PRO A 175 -3.84 -0.65 6.50
C PRO A 175 -3.21 0.06 5.30
N PHE A 176 -3.83 -0.07 4.11
CA PHE A 176 -3.32 0.54 2.88
C PHE A 176 -1.84 0.25 2.59
N TYR A 177 -1.34 -0.93 3.01
CA TYR A 177 0.07 -1.33 2.87
C TYR A 177 1.11 -0.47 3.60
N THR A 178 0.68 0.44 4.47
CA THR A 178 1.57 1.34 5.22
C THR A 178 2.46 0.63 6.22
N GLY A 179 2.05 -0.54 6.70
CA GLY A 179 2.91 -1.41 7.48
C GLY A 179 4.11 -1.88 6.68
N TYR A 180 3.89 -2.32 5.43
CA TYR A 180 5.00 -2.69 4.54
C TYR A 180 5.92 -1.49 4.22
N TYR A 181 5.37 -0.28 4.12
CA TYR A 181 6.18 0.93 3.97
C TYR A 181 7.07 1.14 5.21
N ALA A 182 6.50 1.06 6.40
CA ALA A 182 7.24 1.23 7.65
C ALA A 182 8.32 0.15 7.85
N ASP A 183 8.05 -1.11 7.48
CA ASP A 183 9.03 -2.21 7.54
C ASP A 183 10.32 -1.85 6.77
N VAL A 184 10.16 -1.41 5.52
CA VAL A 184 11.28 -1.08 4.63
C VAL A 184 11.95 0.25 5.01
N ILE A 185 11.17 1.24 5.45
CA ILE A 185 11.69 2.55 5.83
C ILE A 185 12.52 2.47 7.12
N ASN A 186 12.10 1.65 8.09
CA ASN A 186 12.92 1.34 9.27
C ASN A 186 14.24 0.65 8.89
N LEU A 187 14.21 -0.24 7.90
CA LEU A 187 15.38 -1.02 7.49
C LEU A 187 16.50 -0.19 6.85
N ILE A 188 16.17 0.87 6.10
CA ILE A 188 17.16 1.69 5.35
C ILE A 188 18.31 2.22 6.24
N PRO A 189 18.06 2.95 7.34
CA PRO A 189 19.13 3.41 8.22
C PRO A 189 19.84 2.27 8.98
N MET A 190 19.18 1.12 9.21
CA MET A 190 19.84 -0.06 9.79
C MET A 190 20.84 -0.68 8.80
N ALA A 191 20.48 -0.76 7.51
CA ALA A 191 21.35 -1.28 6.47
C ALA A 191 22.64 -0.46 6.32
N GLN A 192 22.57 0.87 6.52
CA GLN A 192 23.74 1.75 6.52
C GLN A 192 24.67 1.58 7.72
N ARG A 193 24.20 0.94 8.81
CA ARG A 193 25.03 0.64 9.99
C ARG A 193 25.75 -0.70 9.91
N LEU A 194 25.45 -1.52 8.89
CA LEU A 194 26.17 -2.76 8.67
C LEU A 194 27.66 -2.48 8.42
N PRO A 195 28.60 -3.24 9.02
CA PRO A 195 30.04 -2.95 8.91
C PRO A 195 30.58 -3.06 7.49
N MET A 196 29.92 -3.85 6.63
CA MET A 196 30.25 -4.00 5.21
C MET A 196 29.51 -3.01 4.30
N ALA A 197 28.67 -2.12 4.83
CA ALA A 197 27.97 -1.12 4.05
C ALA A 197 28.87 0.09 3.78
N ARG A 198 28.89 0.55 2.53
CA ARG A 198 29.56 1.80 2.16
C ARG A 198 28.74 2.97 2.67
N PRO A 199 29.31 3.86 3.50
CA PRO A 199 28.59 5.01 4.03
C PRO A 199 27.98 5.87 2.92
N GLY A 200 26.76 6.34 3.14
CA GLY A 200 26.08 7.29 2.28
C GLY A 200 24.62 6.94 2.08
N LYS A 201 24.12 7.17 0.87
CA LYS A 201 22.75 6.88 0.48
C LYS A 201 22.63 5.45 -0.07
N VAL A 202 21.45 4.85 0.06
CA VAL A 202 21.15 3.52 -0.51
C VAL A 202 20.51 3.63 -1.89
N GLY A 203 20.71 2.62 -2.74
CA GLY A 203 19.87 2.38 -3.90
C GLY A 203 18.59 1.63 -3.52
N MET A 204 17.56 1.75 -4.35
CA MET A 204 16.32 1.01 -4.20
C MET A 204 15.97 0.28 -5.49
N TRP A 205 15.50 -0.95 -5.38
CA TRP A 205 14.87 -1.68 -6.48
C TRP A 205 13.55 -2.27 -6.00
N GLY A 206 12.48 -2.07 -6.76
CA GLY A 206 11.18 -2.64 -6.44
C GLY A 206 10.45 -3.17 -7.66
N HIS A 207 9.77 -4.31 -7.49
CA HIS A 207 8.82 -4.86 -8.46
C HIS A 207 7.40 -4.88 -7.88
N SER A 208 6.38 -4.49 -8.66
CA SER A 208 4.96 -4.58 -8.26
C SER A 208 4.68 -3.84 -6.94
N ARG A 209 4.17 -4.52 -5.91
CA ARG A 209 4.01 -3.95 -4.55
C ARG A 209 5.33 -3.36 -4.02
N GLY A 210 6.46 -4.01 -4.29
CA GLY A 210 7.79 -3.52 -3.93
C GLY A 210 8.17 -2.23 -4.65
N ALA A 211 7.67 -2.01 -5.86
CA ALA A 211 7.82 -0.73 -6.57
C ALA A 211 6.99 0.38 -5.90
N SER A 212 5.78 0.10 -5.44
CA SER A 212 4.96 1.05 -4.64
C SER A 212 5.67 1.43 -3.33
N ILE A 213 6.23 0.44 -2.63
CA ILE A 213 7.02 0.64 -1.41
C ILE A 213 8.27 1.49 -1.71
N THR A 214 8.92 1.24 -2.84
CA THR A 214 10.09 2.02 -3.28
C THR A 214 9.73 3.50 -3.51
N VAL A 215 8.58 3.79 -4.11
CA VAL A 215 8.07 5.16 -4.28
C VAL A 215 7.73 5.83 -2.94
N ALA A 216 7.12 5.10 -2.01
CA ALA A 216 6.84 5.63 -0.67
C ALA A 216 8.15 5.99 0.06
N ALA A 217 9.13 5.08 0.04
CA ALA A 217 10.42 5.30 0.68
C ALA A 217 11.21 6.48 0.08
N THR A 218 11.24 6.63 -1.26
CA THR A 218 11.90 7.79 -1.90
C THR A 218 11.22 9.11 -1.57
N THR A 219 9.90 9.08 -1.31
CA THR A 219 9.13 10.24 -0.90
C THR A 219 9.33 10.58 0.57
N ILE A 220 9.48 9.59 1.44
CA ILE A 220 9.58 9.79 2.90
C ILE A 220 11.03 10.07 3.33
N LEU A 221 12.01 9.33 2.81
CA LEU A 221 13.43 9.44 3.15
C LEU A 221 14.29 9.96 1.97
N THR A 222 13.85 11.06 1.35
CA THR A 222 14.48 11.60 0.12
C THR A 222 15.97 11.89 0.27
N ASP A 223 16.43 12.21 1.48
CA ASP A 223 17.83 12.46 1.80
C ASP A 223 18.68 11.18 1.95
N GLN A 224 18.07 10.01 2.15
CA GLN A 224 18.77 8.73 2.32
C GLN A 224 18.81 7.86 1.06
N ILE A 225 18.03 8.19 0.02
CA ILE A 225 17.98 7.41 -1.24
C ILE A 225 18.80 8.07 -2.35
N ALA A 226 19.72 7.31 -2.96
CA ALA A 226 20.58 7.75 -4.05
C ALA A 226 19.89 7.64 -5.42
N ALA A 227 19.23 6.51 -5.65
CA ALA A 227 18.58 6.16 -6.90
C ALA A 227 17.52 5.08 -6.63
N ALA A 228 16.52 5.00 -7.50
CA ALA A 228 15.46 4.02 -7.39
C ALA A 228 15.06 3.45 -8.76
N VAL A 229 14.85 2.14 -8.81
CA VAL A 229 14.20 1.45 -9.92
C VAL A 229 12.79 1.03 -9.49
N VAL A 230 11.79 1.53 -10.21
CA VAL A 230 10.37 1.27 -9.97
C VAL A 230 9.84 0.47 -11.14
N TYR A 231 9.77 -0.85 -10.98
CA TYR A 231 9.37 -1.77 -12.04
C TYR A 231 7.93 -2.27 -11.86
N ALA A 232 7.08 -2.01 -12.86
CA ALA A 232 5.67 -2.41 -12.91
C ALA A 232 4.91 -2.11 -11.60
N PRO A 233 4.86 -0.86 -11.11
CA PRO A 233 4.31 -0.52 -9.80
C PRO A 233 2.85 -0.95 -9.67
N ALA A 234 2.53 -1.62 -8.57
CA ALA A 234 1.15 -1.79 -8.16
C ALA A 234 0.59 -0.43 -7.66
N PRO A 235 -0.74 -0.21 -7.73
CA PRO A 235 -1.36 0.95 -7.08
C PRO A 235 -0.95 1.03 -5.61
N ALA A 236 -0.59 2.24 -5.19
CA ALA A 236 -0.21 2.56 -3.81
C ALA A 236 -1.38 2.34 -2.85
#